data_AF-A0A8U0QFM6-F1
#
_entry.id   AF-A0A8U0QFM6-F1
#
_cell.length_a   1.000
_cell.length_b   1.000
_cell.length_c   1.000
_cell.angle_alpha   90.00
_cell.angle_beta   90.00
_cell.angle_gamma   90.00
#
_symmetry.space_group_name_H-M   'P 1'
#
loop_
_entity.id
_entity.type
_entity.pdbx_description
1 polymer ?
#
loop_
_entity_poly.entity_id
_entity_poly.type
_entity_poly.pdbx_seq_one_letter_code
_entity_poly.pdbx_strand_id
1 'polypeptide(L)'
;FLHTCGGTLKGKNGTIESPGFPYGYPNGANCTWVIVAEQMNRIHIVFQSFAVEEEYDFLSLYDGHPHPAYFRTRLTGFQIPPPVTSTGSIFSLRLTSDFAVSAHGFKMVYEELRSSACGNPGVPPKGILNGTQFNMGNTIRYRCVTGYVLDGRSLLTCVLNTGNMAVWDFPVPICRELRSSVCELRSSACGNPGVPPKGILNGTQFTIGNTIRYRCVTGYVLDGRSLLTCVLNTGNMAVWDFPVPICR
;
A
#
# COMPACT_ATOMS: atom_id res chain seq x y z
N PHE A 1 -14.15 12.16 33.46
CA PHE A 1 -13.47 13.35 32.93
C PHE A 1 -13.84 13.48 31.45
N LEU A 2 -14.57 14.52 31.06
CA LEU A 2 -14.83 14.81 29.64
C LEU A 2 -13.55 15.40 29.05
N HIS A 3 -12.80 14.62 28.28
CA HIS A 3 -11.69 15.17 27.51
C HIS A 3 -12.28 15.94 26.33
N THR A 4 -12.32 17.28 26.45
CA THR A 4 -12.61 18.15 25.30
C THR A 4 -11.45 18.05 24.33
N CYS A 5 -11.71 17.56 23.12
CA CYS A 5 -10.74 17.43 22.05
C CYS A 5 -11.30 18.00 20.74
N GLY A 6 -10.41 18.38 19.82
CA GLY A 6 -10.80 19.02 18.57
C GLY A 6 -10.82 20.54 18.63
N GLY A 7 -11.51 21.16 17.67
CA GLY A 7 -11.66 22.60 17.54
C GLY A 7 -11.15 23.16 16.21
N THR A 8 -11.35 24.46 16.01
CA THR A 8 -10.89 25.17 14.81
C THR A 8 -9.53 25.80 15.06
N LEU A 9 -8.57 25.48 14.21
CA LEU A 9 -7.20 25.96 14.29
C LEU A 9 -6.95 26.96 13.17
N LYS A 10 -6.41 28.12 13.54
CA LYS A 10 -6.01 29.19 12.62
C LYS A 10 -4.57 29.54 12.90
N GLY A 11 -3.78 29.74 11.86
CA GLY A 11 -2.37 30.11 11.97
C GLY A 11 -1.51 29.42 10.92
N LYS A 12 -0.32 30.00 10.67
CA LYS A 12 0.60 29.55 9.63
C LYS A 12 1.20 28.16 9.89
N ASN A 13 1.21 27.73 11.13
CA ASN A 13 1.60 26.38 11.52
C ASN A 13 1.00 26.04 12.89
N GLY A 14 1.10 24.77 13.28
CA GLY A 14 0.71 24.31 14.59
C GLY A 14 0.94 22.82 14.77
N THR A 15 0.62 22.33 15.96
CA THR A 15 0.75 20.91 16.33
C THR A 15 -0.61 20.40 16.78
N ILE A 16 -0.96 19.19 16.35
CA ILE A 16 -2.13 18.46 16.84
C ILE A 16 -1.66 17.16 17.47
N GLU A 17 -2.17 16.90 18.67
CA GLU A 17 -1.97 15.65 19.39
C GLU A 17 -3.35 15.04 19.67
N SER A 18 -3.44 13.71 19.58
CA SER A 18 -4.61 13.00 20.08
C SER A 18 -4.75 13.23 21.59
N PRO A 19 -5.98 13.29 22.14
CA PRO A 19 -6.17 13.38 23.59
C PRO A 19 -5.40 12.27 24.31
N GLY A 20 -4.72 12.58 25.41
CA GLY A 20 -3.96 11.60 26.19
C GLY A 20 -2.62 11.14 25.59
N PHE A 21 -2.19 11.68 24.44
CA PHE A 21 -0.86 11.41 23.88
C PHE A 21 0.26 11.75 24.88
N PRO A 22 1.34 10.93 24.98
CA PRO A 22 1.62 9.68 24.28
C PRO A 22 1.12 8.42 25.01
N TYR A 23 0.32 8.57 26.06
CA TYR A 23 -0.13 7.47 26.92
C TYR A 23 -1.35 6.73 26.37
N GLY A 24 -2.04 7.35 25.41
CA GLY A 24 -3.11 6.75 24.63
C GLY A 24 -4.39 7.56 24.65
N TYR A 25 -5.17 7.44 23.58
CA TYR A 25 -6.46 8.13 23.46
C TYR A 25 -7.57 7.39 24.21
N PRO A 26 -8.61 8.10 24.68
CA PRO A 26 -9.71 7.48 25.39
C PRO A 26 -10.61 6.70 24.44
N ASN A 27 -11.22 5.63 24.93
CA ASN A 27 -12.26 4.91 24.19
C ASN A 27 -13.51 5.81 24.03
N GLY A 28 -14.26 5.60 22.96
CA GLY A 28 -15.40 6.41 22.54
C GLY A 28 -15.00 7.81 22.09
N ALA A 29 -13.75 8.05 21.71
CA ALA A 29 -13.29 9.35 21.26
C ALA A 29 -14.00 9.74 19.95
N ASN A 30 -14.43 11.00 19.88
CA ASN A 30 -14.92 11.61 18.66
C ASN A 30 -14.41 13.05 18.57
N CYS A 31 -13.15 13.17 18.20
CA CYS A 31 -12.43 14.44 18.18
C CYS A 31 -12.34 14.95 16.75
N THR A 32 -12.77 16.19 16.51
CA THR A 32 -12.69 16.80 15.17
C THR A 32 -11.89 18.09 15.20
N TRP A 33 -10.82 18.14 14.42
CA TRP A 33 -10.00 19.35 14.21
C TRP A 33 -10.27 19.90 12.82
N VAL A 34 -10.47 21.21 12.71
CA VAL A 34 -10.65 21.92 11.44
C VAL A 34 -9.54 22.96 11.31
N ILE A 35 -8.62 22.74 10.37
CA ILE A 35 -7.52 23.66 10.10
C ILE A 35 -7.96 24.60 8.98
N VAL A 36 -7.83 25.91 9.23
CA VAL A 36 -8.20 26.97 8.28
C VAL A 36 -6.98 27.82 7.96
N ALA A 37 -6.54 27.75 6.70
CA ALA A 37 -5.47 28.57 6.13
C ALA A 37 -6.01 29.87 5.50
N GLU A 38 -5.12 30.79 5.12
CA GLU A 38 -5.49 31.95 4.30
C GLU A 38 -6.03 31.50 2.94
N GLN A 39 -6.81 32.39 2.31
CA GLN A 39 -7.42 32.10 1.02
C GLN A 39 -6.34 31.76 -0.02
N MET A 40 -6.59 30.72 -0.83
CA MET A 40 -5.66 30.16 -1.84
C MET A 40 -4.43 29.42 -1.30
N ASN A 41 -4.14 29.50 0.00
CA ASN A 41 -3.12 28.66 0.60
C ASN A 41 -3.69 27.28 0.94
N ARG A 42 -2.81 26.30 0.97
CA ARG A 42 -3.11 24.93 1.38
C ARG A 42 -2.59 24.65 2.78
N ILE A 43 -2.99 23.50 3.30
CA ILE A 43 -2.46 22.93 4.53
C ILE A 43 -1.59 21.73 4.15
N HIS A 44 -0.34 21.74 4.61
CA HIS A 44 0.55 20.60 4.57
C HIS A 44 0.68 20.00 5.96
N ILE A 45 0.48 18.69 6.11
CA ILE A 45 0.60 17.99 7.39
C ILE A 45 1.68 16.91 7.35
N VAL A 46 2.38 16.75 8.47
CA VAL A 46 3.41 15.73 8.66
C VAL A 46 3.20 15.05 10.02
N PHE A 47 3.04 13.73 10.01
CA PHE A 47 2.98 12.93 11.23
C PHE A 47 4.38 12.76 11.83
N GLN A 48 4.52 13.07 13.11
CA GLN A 48 5.73 12.80 13.91
C GLN A 48 5.63 11.46 14.65
N SER A 49 4.42 11.08 15.05
CA SER A 49 4.09 9.80 15.67
C SER A 49 2.68 9.39 15.27
N PHE A 50 2.47 8.09 15.08
CA PHE A 50 1.17 7.54 14.71
C PHE A 50 1.03 6.11 15.22
N ALA A 51 0.04 5.90 16.10
CA ALA A 51 -0.36 4.61 16.63
C ALA A 51 -1.85 4.70 16.93
N VAL A 52 -2.67 4.16 16.03
CA VAL A 52 -4.13 4.06 16.15
C VAL A 52 -4.49 2.59 15.99
N GLU A 53 -5.42 2.08 16.79
CA GLU A 53 -5.77 0.66 16.77
C GLU A 53 -6.21 0.22 15.36
N GLU A 54 -5.57 -0.84 14.87
CA GLU A 54 -5.76 -1.36 13.52
C GLU A 54 -7.18 -1.92 13.34
N GLU A 55 -7.84 -1.54 12.24
CA GLU A 55 -9.19 -1.99 11.84
C GLU A 55 -10.39 -1.53 12.69
N TYR A 56 -10.19 -1.04 13.92
CA TYR A 56 -11.29 -0.62 14.82
C TYR A 56 -11.35 0.90 15.02
N ASP A 57 -10.18 1.53 15.16
CA ASP A 57 -10.06 2.97 15.35
C ASP A 57 -9.51 3.66 14.10
N PHE A 58 -9.94 4.90 13.89
CA PHE A 58 -9.62 5.62 12.66
C PHE A 58 -9.33 7.09 12.90
N LEU A 59 -8.25 7.57 12.27
CA LEU A 59 -8.06 8.97 11.94
C LEU A 59 -8.51 9.23 10.50
N SER A 60 -9.66 9.88 10.33
CA SER A 60 -10.21 10.26 9.03
C SER A 60 -9.75 11.65 8.61
N LEU A 61 -9.32 11.79 7.35
CA LEU A 61 -8.88 13.05 6.74
C LEU A 61 -9.90 13.56 5.72
N TYR A 62 -10.11 14.88 5.68
CA TYR A 62 -11.06 15.53 4.79
C TYR A 62 -10.45 16.76 4.10
N ASP A 63 -10.58 16.85 2.77
CA ASP A 63 -10.20 18.00 1.95
C ASP A 63 -11.28 19.09 1.99
N GLY A 64 -11.58 19.57 3.20
CA GLY A 64 -12.62 20.54 3.48
C GLY A 64 -13.13 20.42 4.91
N HIS A 65 -14.37 20.87 5.14
CA HIS A 65 -15.08 20.63 6.40
C HIS A 65 -15.32 19.12 6.61
N PRO A 66 -15.55 18.65 7.86
CA PRO A 66 -15.70 17.22 8.19
C PRO A 66 -17.05 16.66 7.70
N HIS A 67 -17.19 16.55 6.39
CA HIS A 67 -18.40 16.12 5.70
C HIS A 67 -18.08 14.97 4.72
N PRO A 68 -18.98 13.99 4.53
CA PRO A 68 -18.71 12.84 3.65
C PRO A 68 -18.28 13.21 2.23
N ALA A 69 -18.82 14.30 1.66
CA ALA A 69 -18.44 14.77 0.32
C ALA A 69 -16.96 15.22 0.20
N TYR A 70 -16.32 15.54 1.32
CA TYR A 70 -14.91 15.96 1.37
C TYR A 70 -13.99 14.86 1.93
N PHE A 71 -14.50 13.64 2.15
CA PHE A 71 -13.71 12.54 2.68
C PHE A 71 -12.55 12.17 1.75
N ARG A 72 -11.34 12.12 2.30
CA ARG A 72 -10.12 11.76 1.56
C ARG A 72 -9.68 10.34 1.84
N THR A 73 -9.42 10.03 3.10
CA THR A 73 -8.91 8.71 3.52
C THR A 73 -9.11 8.46 5.01
N ARG A 74 -8.97 7.20 5.42
CA ARG A 74 -8.88 6.78 6.83
C ARG A 74 -7.50 6.18 7.09
N LEU A 75 -6.94 6.48 8.25
CA LEU A 75 -5.64 6.02 8.69
C LEU A 75 -5.80 5.22 9.97
N THR A 76 -5.06 4.13 10.09
CA THR A 76 -5.06 3.21 11.24
C THR A 76 -3.74 2.42 11.27
N GLY A 77 -3.46 1.72 12.37
CA GLY A 77 -2.23 0.97 12.61
C GLY A 77 -1.08 1.80 13.18
N PHE A 78 0.14 1.26 13.08
CA PHE A 78 1.35 1.78 13.73
C PHE A 78 2.39 2.36 12.76
N GLN A 79 2.12 2.28 11.45
CA GLN A 79 3.01 2.83 10.45
C GLN A 79 2.75 4.33 10.29
N ILE A 80 3.80 5.15 10.44
CA ILE A 80 3.70 6.60 10.23
C ILE A 80 3.23 6.87 8.79
N PRO A 81 2.08 7.57 8.61
CA PRO A 81 1.56 7.90 7.29
C PRO A 81 2.47 8.90 6.54
N PRO A 82 2.50 8.85 5.21
CA PRO A 82 3.16 9.88 4.41
C PRO A 82 2.58 11.27 4.69
N PRO A 83 3.37 12.35 4.51
CA PRO A 83 2.87 13.72 4.53
C PRO A 83 1.70 13.91 3.57
N VAL A 84 0.77 14.78 3.95
CA VAL A 84 -0.45 15.04 3.17
C VAL A 84 -0.58 16.53 2.93
N THR A 85 -0.82 16.90 1.68
CA THR A 85 -1.14 18.26 1.28
C THR A 85 -2.61 18.34 0.90
N SER A 86 -3.35 19.29 1.49
CA SER A 86 -4.77 19.52 1.19
C SER A 86 -4.98 19.99 -0.25
N THR A 87 -6.21 19.97 -0.75
CA THR A 87 -6.55 20.56 -2.06
C THR A 87 -6.97 22.04 -1.95
N GLY A 88 -7.47 22.46 -0.79
CA GLY A 88 -7.91 23.84 -0.53
C GLY A 88 -7.44 24.38 0.82
N SER A 89 -8.03 25.52 1.22
CA SER A 89 -7.66 26.26 2.44
C SER A 89 -8.32 25.75 3.72
N ILE A 90 -9.09 24.66 3.64
CA ILE A 90 -9.69 23.99 4.80
C ILE A 90 -9.32 22.51 4.75
N PHE A 91 -8.80 21.99 5.85
CA PHE A 91 -8.47 20.58 6.00
C PHE A 91 -8.90 20.10 7.38
N SER A 92 -9.66 19.00 7.43
CA SER A 92 -10.20 18.49 8.69
C SER A 92 -9.68 17.09 9.01
N LEU A 93 -9.54 16.83 10.30
CA LEU A 93 -9.16 15.52 10.84
C LEU A 93 -10.20 15.09 11.86
N ARG A 94 -10.61 13.83 11.81
CA ARG A 94 -11.53 13.25 12.79
C ARG A 94 -11.00 11.95 13.34
N LEU A 95 -10.67 11.93 14.63
CA LEU A 95 -10.37 10.69 15.37
C LEU A 95 -11.69 10.12 15.88
N THR A 96 -11.98 8.89 15.49
CA THR A 96 -13.08 8.09 16.04
C THR A 96 -12.51 6.81 16.61
N SER A 97 -12.82 6.52 17.87
CA SER A 97 -12.48 5.24 18.49
C SER A 97 -13.72 4.47 18.95
N ASP A 98 -13.58 3.16 19.06
CA ASP A 98 -14.61 2.27 19.58
C ASP A 98 -14.65 2.27 21.13
N PHE A 99 -15.26 1.27 21.77
CA PHE A 99 -15.42 1.23 23.23
C PHE A 99 -14.27 0.51 23.98
N ALA A 100 -13.29 -0.10 23.30
CA ALA A 100 -12.30 -0.96 23.94
C ALA A 100 -10.97 -0.95 23.19
N VAL A 101 -9.86 -1.03 23.94
CA VAL A 101 -8.49 -0.98 23.40
C VAL A 101 -8.18 0.39 22.79
N SER A 102 -7.00 0.90 23.09
CA SER A 102 -6.50 2.11 22.45
C SER A 102 -5.00 2.03 22.32
N ALA A 103 -4.47 2.73 21.33
CA ALA A 103 -3.04 2.85 21.10
C ALA A 103 -2.51 4.21 21.61
N HIS A 104 -1.20 4.43 21.49
CA HIS A 104 -0.50 5.63 22.00
C HIS A 104 -1.00 6.94 21.36
N GLY A 105 -1.74 6.86 20.26
CA GLY A 105 -2.32 7.98 19.55
C GLY A 105 -1.37 8.57 18.52
N PHE A 106 -1.58 9.83 18.16
CA PHE A 106 -0.78 10.48 17.13
C PHE A 106 -0.36 11.89 17.55
N LYS A 107 0.77 12.31 16.98
CA LYS A 107 1.26 13.68 17.00
C LYS A 107 1.62 14.08 15.58
N MET A 108 1.10 15.21 15.13
CA MET A 108 1.42 15.76 13.83
C MET A 108 1.62 17.26 13.89
N VAL A 109 2.35 17.78 12.92
CA VAL A 109 2.50 19.20 12.68
C VAL A 109 1.82 19.56 11.38
N TYR A 110 1.20 20.74 11.34
CA TYR A 110 0.67 21.33 10.12
C TYR A 110 1.37 22.65 9.84
N GLU A 111 1.47 22.98 8.57
CA GLU A 111 1.93 24.28 8.09
C GLU A 111 1.10 24.75 6.90
N GLU A 112 1.07 26.06 6.74
CA GLU A 112 0.43 26.72 5.63
C GLU A 112 1.35 26.73 4.41
N LEU A 113 0.86 26.16 3.32
CA LEU A 113 1.60 25.97 2.10
C LEU A 113 1.10 26.94 1.03
N ARG A 114 1.98 27.85 0.61
CA ARG A 114 1.70 28.83 -0.45
C ARG A 114 1.48 28.12 -1.79
N SER A 115 0.79 28.80 -2.72
CA SER A 115 0.56 28.31 -4.07
C SER A 115 1.83 28.01 -4.87
N SER A 116 2.97 28.62 -4.52
CA SER A 116 4.28 28.38 -5.14
C SER A 116 5.04 27.18 -4.58
N ALA A 117 4.50 26.46 -3.60
CA ALA A 117 5.16 25.33 -2.95
C ALA A 117 4.35 24.04 -3.11
N CYS A 118 5.03 22.93 -3.39
CA CYS A 118 4.42 21.61 -3.53
C CYS A 118 4.24 20.89 -2.19
N GLY A 119 4.99 21.30 -1.17
CA GLY A 119 5.06 20.62 0.13
C GLY A 119 5.99 19.43 0.07
N ASN A 120 6.47 18.97 1.23
CA ASN A 120 7.35 17.82 1.32
C ASN A 120 6.55 16.54 0.97
N PRO A 121 6.86 15.85 -0.14
CA PRO A 121 6.12 14.64 -0.53
C PRO A 121 6.36 13.44 0.41
N GLY A 122 7.35 13.53 1.31
CA GLY A 122 7.72 12.46 2.23
C GLY A 122 8.69 11.46 1.64
N VAL A 123 9.00 10.42 2.42
CA VAL A 123 9.88 9.34 2.01
C VAL A 123 9.13 8.03 2.13
N PRO A 124 8.97 7.25 1.04
CA PRO A 124 8.31 5.96 1.12
C PRO A 124 9.13 4.99 1.99
N PRO A 125 8.52 3.96 2.58
CA PRO A 125 9.24 2.94 3.33
C PRO A 125 10.40 2.37 2.50
N LYS A 126 11.59 2.26 3.11
CA LYS A 126 12.83 1.78 2.45
C LYS A 126 13.31 2.64 1.27
N GLY A 127 12.73 3.83 1.09
CA GLY A 127 13.19 4.86 0.17
C GLY A 127 14.20 5.82 0.80
N ILE A 128 14.91 6.52 -0.08
CA ILE A 128 15.81 7.63 0.24
C ILE A 128 15.45 8.77 -0.71
N LEU A 129 15.26 9.96 -0.15
CA LEU A 129 14.97 11.20 -0.87
C LEU A 129 16.23 12.08 -0.92
N ASN A 130 16.63 12.48 -2.12
CA ASN A 130 17.69 13.44 -2.36
C ASN A 130 17.07 14.76 -2.85
N GLY A 131 17.12 15.79 -2.00
CA GLY A 131 16.59 17.13 -2.26
C GLY A 131 15.96 17.72 -1.00
N THR A 132 16.14 19.02 -0.77
CA THR A 132 15.68 19.71 0.47
C THR A 132 14.75 20.88 0.19
N GLN A 133 14.52 21.21 -1.08
CA GLN A 133 13.66 22.32 -1.50
C GLN A 133 12.46 21.79 -2.27
N PHE A 134 11.29 22.35 -1.99
CA PHE A 134 9.99 21.85 -2.47
C PHE A 134 9.14 22.96 -3.10
N ASN A 135 9.80 24.00 -3.62
CA ASN A 135 9.16 25.12 -4.31
C ASN A 135 9.07 24.86 -5.81
N MET A 136 8.22 25.64 -6.48
CA MET A 136 8.08 25.62 -7.93
C MET A 136 9.44 25.64 -8.64
N GLY A 137 9.63 24.72 -9.59
CA GLY A 137 10.86 24.54 -10.35
C GLY A 137 11.91 23.65 -9.67
N ASN A 138 11.75 23.31 -8.40
CA ASN A 138 12.66 22.36 -7.75
C ASN A 138 12.40 20.93 -8.21
N THR A 139 13.49 20.17 -8.27
CA THR A 139 13.46 18.75 -8.62
C THR A 139 14.09 17.94 -7.49
N ILE A 140 13.44 16.83 -7.15
CA ILE A 140 13.90 15.88 -6.13
C ILE A 140 14.08 14.50 -6.73
N ARG A 141 14.99 13.71 -6.16
CA ARG A 141 15.30 12.36 -6.64
C ARG A 141 15.10 11.30 -5.57
N TYR A 142 14.37 10.25 -5.91
CA TYR A 142 14.21 9.06 -5.09
C TYR A 142 15.15 7.94 -5.52
N ARG A 143 15.60 7.18 -4.53
CA ARG A 143 16.27 5.88 -4.69
C ARG A 143 15.82 4.95 -3.56
N CYS A 144 16.02 3.65 -3.72
CA CYS A 144 15.77 2.69 -2.65
C CYS A 144 17.07 2.31 -1.95
N VAL A 145 16.96 1.83 -0.71
CA VAL A 145 18.07 1.13 -0.04
C VAL A 145 18.41 -0.16 -0.79
N THR A 146 19.60 -0.72 -0.53
CA THR A 146 20.05 -1.99 -1.14
C THR A 146 19.03 -3.11 -0.92
N GLY A 147 18.77 -3.92 -1.97
CA GLY A 147 17.80 -5.02 -1.93
C GLY A 147 16.37 -4.63 -2.31
N TYR A 148 16.13 -3.35 -2.64
CA TYR A 148 14.84 -2.85 -3.09
C TYR A 148 14.98 -2.17 -4.46
N VAL A 149 13.94 -2.27 -5.29
CA VAL A 149 13.85 -1.57 -6.57
C VAL A 149 12.74 -0.54 -6.51
N LEU A 150 13.02 0.60 -7.13
CA LEU A 150 12.09 1.71 -7.24
C LEU A 150 11.05 1.41 -8.30
N ASP A 151 9.78 1.42 -7.91
CA ASP A 151 8.61 1.32 -8.77
C ASP A 151 8.00 2.73 -8.93
N GLY A 152 8.10 3.29 -10.14
CA GLY A 152 7.68 4.65 -10.45
C GLY A 152 8.84 5.56 -10.90
N ARG A 153 8.61 6.88 -10.91
CA ARG A 153 9.62 7.86 -11.34
C ARG A 153 10.62 8.15 -10.24
N SER A 154 11.91 8.09 -10.59
CA SER A 154 13.00 8.46 -9.68
C SER A 154 13.21 9.97 -9.56
N LEU A 155 12.62 10.77 -10.45
CA LEU A 155 12.77 12.23 -10.48
C LEU A 155 11.39 12.87 -10.49
N LEU A 156 11.11 13.70 -9.49
CA LEU A 156 9.88 14.49 -9.38
C LEU A 156 10.23 15.98 -9.46
N THR A 157 9.44 16.73 -10.22
CA THR A 157 9.59 18.18 -10.38
C THR A 157 8.33 18.90 -9.89
N CYS A 158 8.53 19.95 -9.10
CA CYS A 158 7.45 20.80 -8.62
C CYS A 158 7.04 21.76 -9.73
N VAL A 159 5.88 21.54 -10.35
CA VAL A 159 5.40 22.26 -11.54
C VAL A 159 4.11 23.02 -11.23
N LEU A 160 3.79 24.07 -11.99
CA LEU A 160 2.48 24.70 -11.92
C LEU A 160 1.46 23.88 -12.69
N ASN A 161 0.34 23.57 -12.04
CA ASN A 161 -0.83 23.05 -12.74
C ASN A 161 -1.61 24.18 -13.44
N THR A 162 -2.69 23.80 -14.13
CA THR A 162 -3.60 24.73 -14.83
C THR A 162 -4.31 25.72 -13.90
N GLY A 163 -4.34 25.46 -12.60
CA GLY A 163 -4.90 26.34 -11.56
C GLY A 163 -3.88 27.28 -10.93
N ASN A 164 -2.71 27.50 -11.55
CA ASN A 164 -1.61 28.30 -11.01
C ASN A 164 -1.14 27.84 -9.62
N MET A 165 -1.13 26.53 -9.42
CA MET A 165 -0.82 25.92 -8.14
C MET A 165 0.29 24.89 -8.30
N ALA A 166 1.33 25.03 -7.49
CA ALA A 166 2.50 24.17 -7.54
C ALA A 166 2.16 22.77 -7.02
N VAL A 167 2.33 21.76 -7.86
CA VAL A 167 2.10 20.35 -7.54
C VAL A 167 3.26 19.51 -8.08
N TRP A 168 3.50 18.38 -7.44
CA TRP A 168 4.44 17.40 -7.97
C TRP A 168 3.88 16.80 -9.26
N ASP A 169 4.71 16.75 -10.30
CA ASP A 169 4.37 16.21 -11.62
C ASP A 169 4.03 14.71 -11.59
N PHE A 170 4.62 13.96 -10.65
CA PHE A 170 4.37 12.54 -10.43
C PHE A 170 4.11 12.22 -8.94
N PRO A 171 3.39 11.14 -8.63
CA PRO A 171 3.25 10.66 -7.26
C PRO A 171 4.56 10.11 -6.70
N VAL A 172 4.63 9.99 -5.38
CA VAL A 172 5.77 9.37 -4.68
C VAL A 172 5.93 7.91 -5.12
N PRO A 173 7.13 7.48 -5.56
CA PRO A 173 7.37 6.11 -5.98
C PRO A 173 7.36 5.13 -4.79
N ILE A 174 7.27 3.83 -5.07
CA ILE A 174 7.27 2.78 -4.05
C ILE A 174 8.57 1.98 -4.14
N CYS A 175 9.22 1.71 -3.02
CA CYS A 175 10.34 0.77 -2.96
C CYS A 175 9.81 -0.64 -2.68
N ARG A 176 9.89 -1.51 -3.69
CA ARG A 176 9.52 -2.92 -3.55
C ARG A 176 10.77 -3.74 -3.30
N GLU A 177 10.67 -4.75 -2.45
CA GLU A 177 11.77 -5.70 -2.31
C GLU A 177 12.05 -6.34 -3.66
N LEU A 178 13.33 -6.44 -3.98
CA LEU A 178 13.81 -7.54 -4.80
C LEU A 178 13.62 -8.81 -3.98
N ARG A 179 12.36 -9.25 -3.82
CA ARG A 179 12.16 -10.70 -3.70
C ARG A 179 12.92 -11.26 -4.88
N SER A 180 13.68 -12.32 -4.64
CA SER A 180 14.34 -13.07 -5.69
C SER A 180 13.31 -13.76 -6.61
N SER A 181 12.28 -13.04 -7.07
CA SER A 181 11.69 -13.24 -8.37
C SER A 181 12.69 -12.74 -9.42
N VAL A 182 13.85 -13.39 -9.47
CA VAL A 182 14.16 -14.06 -10.72
C VAL A 182 12.86 -14.78 -11.06
N CYS A 183 12.17 -14.40 -12.13
CA CYS A 183 11.37 -15.41 -12.81
C CYS A 183 12.37 -16.53 -13.08
N GLU A 184 12.44 -17.52 -12.18
CA GLU A 184 13.14 -18.76 -12.46
C GLU A 184 12.40 -19.32 -13.66
N LEU A 185 12.95 -19.00 -14.83
CA LEU A 185 12.69 -19.61 -16.13
C LEU A 185 13.18 -21.07 -16.13
N ARG A 186 12.89 -21.76 -15.02
CA ARG A 186 13.07 -23.18 -14.73
C ARG A 186 12.02 -23.54 -13.68
N SER A 187 10.75 -23.46 -14.03
CA SER A 187 9.75 -24.24 -13.31
C SER A 187 10.21 -25.69 -13.40
N SER A 188 10.74 -26.24 -12.29
CA SER A 188 11.14 -27.64 -12.21
C SER A 188 9.96 -28.58 -12.03
N ALA A 189 8.75 -28.02 -11.92
CA ALA A 189 7.49 -28.72 -11.72
C ALA A 189 6.57 -28.56 -12.93
N CYS A 190 6.00 -29.69 -13.36
CA CYS A 190 4.98 -29.74 -14.41
C CYS A 190 3.57 -29.39 -13.91
N GLY A 191 3.41 -29.24 -12.59
CA GLY A 191 2.10 -29.10 -11.96
C GLY A 191 1.31 -30.40 -11.89
N ASN A 192 0.27 -30.43 -11.06
CA ASN A 192 -0.59 -31.61 -10.93
C ASN A 192 -1.54 -31.68 -12.16
N PRO A 193 -1.44 -32.73 -13.01
CA PRO A 193 -2.25 -32.85 -14.21
C PRO A 193 -3.73 -33.20 -13.94
N GLY A 194 -4.08 -33.55 -12.70
CA GLY A 194 -5.44 -33.95 -12.31
C GLY A 194 -5.77 -35.40 -12.64
N VAL A 195 -6.98 -35.83 -12.26
CA VAL A 195 -7.43 -37.23 -12.43
C VAL A 195 -8.66 -37.24 -13.34
N PRO A 196 -8.64 -37.99 -14.46
CA PRO A 196 -9.79 -38.07 -15.35
C PRO A 196 -10.95 -38.83 -14.67
N PRO A 197 -12.22 -38.60 -15.07
CA PRO A 197 -13.36 -39.33 -14.52
C PRO A 197 -13.14 -40.84 -14.62
N LYS A 198 -13.38 -41.57 -13.51
CA LYS A 198 -13.16 -43.03 -13.41
C LYS A 198 -11.70 -43.48 -13.58
N GLY A 199 -10.76 -42.54 -13.60
CA GLY A 199 -9.33 -42.77 -13.54
C GLY A 199 -8.79 -42.75 -12.11
N ILE A 200 -7.62 -43.34 -11.94
CA ILE A 200 -6.84 -43.38 -10.71
C ILE A 200 -5.41 -42.97 -11.09
N LEU A 201 -4.85 -42.03 -10.34
CA LEU A 201 -3.49 -41.54 -10.53
C LEU A 201 -2.56 -42.09 -9.43
N ASN A 202 -1.51 -42.79 -9.85
CA ASN A 202 -0.45 -43.31 -8.99
C ASN A 202 0.83 -42.50 -9.22
N GLY A 203 1.10 -41.58 -8.30
CA GLY A 203 2.30 -40.74 -8.27
C GLY A 203 2.05 -39.48 -7.45
N THR A 204 3.04 -39.08 -6.63
CA THR A 204 2.94 -37.90 -5.74
C THR A 204 3.99 -36.82 -6.06
N GLN A 205 4.91 -37.10 -6.97
CA GLN A 205 5.97 -36.18 -7.38
C GLN A 205 5.73 -35.69 -8.81
N PHE A 206 5.67 -34.38 -8.99
CA PHE A 206 5.30 -33.72 -10.26
C PHE A 206 6.43 -32.85 -10.83
N THR A 207 7.68 -33.26 -10.59
CA THR A 207 8.91 -32.56 -11.00
C THR A 207 9.61 -33.26 -12.15
N ILE A 208 10.52 -32.55 -12.86
CA ILE A 208 11.25 -33.07 -14.02
C ILE A 208 11.91 -34.42 -13.71
N GLY A 209 11.77 -35.37 -14.64
CA GLY A 209 12.33 -36.72 -14.53
C GLY A 209 11.43 -37.72 -13.80
N ASN A 210 10.38 -37.26 -13.11
CA ASN A 210 9.41 -38.15 -12.48
C ASN A 210 8.31 -38.58 -13.46
N THR A 211 7.87 -39.82 -13.30
CA THR A 211 6.81 -40.43 -14.09
C THR A 211 5.64 -40.79 -13.19
N ILE A 212 4.44 -40.41 -13.60
CA ILE A 212 3.18 -40.76 -12.94
C ILE A 212 2.41 -41.78 -13.78
N ARG A 213 1.59 -42.62 -13.12
CA ARG A 213 0.85 -43.69 -13.79
C ARG A 213 -0.66 -43.51 -13.65
N TYR A 214 -1.38 -43.61 -14.76
CA TYR A 214 -2.83 -43.68 -14.79
C TYR A 214 -3.32 -45.12 -14.96
N ARG A 215 -4.43 -45.43 -14.28
CA ARG A 215 -5.22 -46.66 -14.45
C ARG A 215 -6.70 -46.32 -14.38
N CYS A 216 -7.56 -47.12 -14.99
CA CYS A 216 -8.99 -46.98 -14.82
C CYS A 216 -9.50 -47.87 -13.68
N VAL A 217 -10.66 -47.51 -13.12
CA VAL A 217 -11.43 -48.41 -12.26
C VAL A 217 -11.89 -49.64 -13.05
N THR A 218 -12.18 -50.74 -12.35
CA THR A 218 -12.61 -52.01 -12.97
C THR A 218 -13.81 -51.79 -13.90
N GLY A 219 -13.74 -52.35 -15.11
CA GLY A 219 -14.80 -52.24 -16.13
C GLY A 219 -14.61 -51.11 -17.14
N TYR A 220 -13.54 -50.31 -17.04
CA TYR A 220 -13.20 -49.26 -17.99
C TYR A 220 -11.81 -49.49 -18.58
N VAL A 221 -11.64 -49.11 -19.85
CA VAL A 221 -10.38 -49.24 -20.58
C VAL A 221 -9.71 -47.86 -20.67
N LEU A 222 -8.41 -47.84 -20.47
CA LEU A 222 -7.62 -46.62 -20.60
C LEU A 222 -7.34 -46.33 -22.08
N ASP A 223 -7.72 -45.13 -22.53
CA ASP A 223 -7.45 -44.60 -23.85
C ASP A 223 -6.39 -43.50 -23.76
N GLY A 224 -5.21 -43.76 -24.29
CA GLY A 224 -4.02 -42.91 -24.18
C GLY A 224 -2.87 -43.56 -23.42
N ARG A 225 -1.85 -42.77 -23.05
CA ARG A 225 -0.67 -43.25 -22.33
C ARG A 225 -0.99 -43.49 -20.86
N SER A 226 -0.63 -44.67 -20.36
CA SER A 226 -0.71 -45.00 -18.93
C SER A 226 0.41 -44.39 -18.09
N LEU A 227 1.47 -43.87 -18.72
CA LEU A 227 2.63 -43.28 -18.05
C LEU A 227 2.91 -41.90 -18.67
N LEU A 228 2.94 -40.86 -17.84
CA LEU A 228 3.30 -39.49 -18.19
C LEU A 228 4.58 -39.10 -17.45
N THR A 229 5.56 -38.55 -18.17
CA THR A 229 6.85 -38.10 -17.60
C THR A 229 6.96 -36.59 -17.69
N CYS A 230 7.39 -35.97 -16.60
CA CYS A 230 7.65 -34.54 -16.56
C CYS A 230 8.99 -34.24 -17.25
N VAL A 231 8.95 -33.51 -18.36
CA VAL A 231 10.12 -33.24 -19.21
C VAL A 231 10.34 -31.74 -19.41
N LEU A 232 11.56 -31.35 -19.77
CA LEU A 232 11.85 -29.98 -20.18
C LEU A 232 11.57 -29.82 -21.68
N ASN A 233 10.75 -28.84 -22.03
CA ASN A 233 10.57 -28.45 -23.43
C ASN A 233 11.74 -27.58 -23.92
N THR A 234 11.74 -27.26 -25.22
CA THR A 234 12.74 -26.41 -25.88
C THR A 234 12.79 -24.96 -25.35
N GLY A 235 11.78 -24.53 -24.60
CA GLY A 235 11.71 -23.23 -23.92
C GLY A 235 12.11 -23.26 -22.44
N ASN A 236 12.77 -24.32 -21.98
CA ASN A 236 13.16 -24.54 -20.57
C ASN A 236 11.99 -24.55 -19.57
N MET A 237 10.78 -24.94 -20.01
CA MET A 237 9.62 -25.13 -19.14
C MET A 237 9.34 -26.61 -18.91
N ALA A 238 9.08 -26.99 -17.65
CA ALA A 238 8.65 -28.34 -17.30
C ALA A 238 7.19 -28.56 -17.76
N VAL A 239 6.98 -29.57 -18.61
CA VAL A 239 5.67 -29.97 -19.14
C VAL A 239 5.53 -31.49 -19.15
N TRP A 240 4.30 -32.00 -19.09
CA TRP A 240 4.04 -33.43 -19.28
C TRP A 240 4.22 -33.80 -20.75
N ASP A 241 4.94 -34.90 -21.00
CA ASP A 241 5.24 -35.41 -22.35
C ASP A 241 3.99 -35.84 -23.15
N PHE A 242 2.92 -36.24 -22.47
CA PHE A 242 1.62 -36.59 -23.04
C PHE A 242 0.46 -35.93 -22.29
N PRO A 243 -0.72 -35.74 -22.94
CA PRO A 243 -1.93 -35.30 -22.25
C PRO A 243 -2.50 -36.39 -21.33
N VAL A 244 -3.37 -35.97 -20.40
CA VAL A 244 -4.08 -36.88 -19.48
C VAL A 244 -4.95 -37.87 -20.29
N PRO A 245 -4.83 -39.19 -20.05
CA PRO A 245 -5.62 -40.20 -20.76
C PRO A 245 -7.10 -40.20 -20.33
N ILE A 246 -7.95 -40.87 -21.09
CA ILE A 246 -9.40 -40.97 -20.83
C ILE A 246 -9.75 -42.41 -20.44
N CYS A 247 -10.65 -42.59 -19.47
CA CYS A 247 -11.21 -43.90 -19.15
C CYS A 247 -12.60 -44.04 -19.79
N ARG A 248 -12.78 -45.03 -20.68
CA ARG A 248 -14.05 -45.30 -21.37
C ARG A 248 -14.41 -46.77 -21.42
#